data_AF-A0A7S1WVQ4-F1
#
_entry.id   AF-A0A7S1WVQ4-F1
#
_cell.length_a   1.000
_cell.length_b   1.000
_cell.length_c   1.000
_cell.angle_alpha   90.00
_cell.angle_beta   90.00
_cell.angle_gamma   90.00
#
_symmetry.space_group_name_H-M   'P 1'
#
loop_
_entity.id
_entity.type
_entity.pdbx_description
1 polymer ?
#
loop_
_entity_poly.entity_id
_entity_poly.type
_entity_poly.pdbx_seq_one_letter_code
_entity_poly.pdbx_strand_id
1 'polypeptide(L)'
;VRRLEVATGTPSIRVPVVQGRTWRIAEFDVPGVTEERTAVVAPTQVLAGEVHDAAASSRERRAEIEREEADGRAALWEWCRVADSRDREMIPPEAWGLYGEEHERQIEAAYREGKASAPICIGIRTYDVVFSGSDALKQVDRALSKRRFVRRRVLPLAERDSVLRAASAAFVAANADVADGECAVCFADFAETPAIPVVRLGECGHCFHGACVQELADRNEPCPLCRVAVNWHEALKVVAGPQRGGC
;
A
#
# COMPACT_ATOMS: atom_id res chain seq x y z
N VAL A 1 -1.94 13.73 -17.10
CA VAL A 1 -2.71 14.92 -16.66
C VAL A 1 -2.90 14.82 -15.16
N ARG A 2 -2.44 15.81 -14.38
CA ARG A 2 -2.62 15.85 -12.92
C ARG A 2 -3.78 16.80 -12.62
N ARG A 3 -4.68 16.40 -11.72
CA ARG A 3 -5.76 17.26 -11.20
C ARG A 3 -5.29 17.89 -9.89
N LEU A 4 -5.59 19.18 -9.72
CA LEU A 4 -5.28 19.96 -8.53
C LEU A 4 -6.58 20.63 -8.10
N GLU A 5 -6.87 20.60 -6.81
CA GLU A 5 -7.99 21.33 -6.24
C GLU A 5 -7.60 22.80 -6.09
N VAL A 6 -8.45 23.70 -6.58
CA VAL A 6 -8.20 25.13 -6.62
C VAL A 6 -9.47 25.85 -6.21
N ALA A 7 -9.36 26.97 -5.49
CA ALA A 7 -10.52 27.77 -5.14
C ALA A 7 -11.21 28.28 -6.41
N THR A 8 -12.54 28.32 -6.41
CA THR A 8 -13.32 28.82 -7.54
C THR A 8 -12.92 30.25 -7.89
N GLY A 9 -12.66 30.52 -9.17
CA GLY A 9 -12.22 31.84 -9.64
C GLY A 9 -10.71 32.12 -9.53
N THR A 10 -9.90 31.13 -9.12
CA THR A 10 -8.43 31.25 -9.12
C THR A 10 -7.90 31.38 -10.56
N PRO A 11 -7.31 32.52 -10.98
CA PRO A 11 -6.89 32.74 -12.37
C PRO A 11 -5.59 32.00 -12.72
N SER A 12 -4.77 31.71 -11.72
CA SER A 12 -3.52 30.99 -11.88
C SER A 12 -3.11 30.28 -10.58
N ILE A 13 -2.37 29.20 -10.72
CA ILE A 13 -1.83 28.43 -9.61
C ILE A 13 -0.31 28.32 -9.72
N ARG A 14 0.34 28.29 -8.57
CA ARG A 14 1.78 28.03 -8.48
C ARG A 14 1.96 26.55 -8.23
N VAL A 15 2.68 25.90 -9.13
CA VAL A 15 2.95 24.46 -9.09
C VAL A 15 4.46 24.26 -9.09
N PRO A 16 5.02 23.48 -8.15
CA PRO A 16 6.40 23.07 -8.25
C PRO A 16 6.51 22.15 -9.46
N VAL A 17 7.52 22.37 -10.30
CA VAL A 17 7.80 21.57 -11.49
C VAL A 17 9.24 21.08 -11.45
N VAL A 18 9.50 19.94 -12.09
CA VAL A 18 10.84 19.40 -12.27
C VAL A 18 11.14 19.35 -13.77
N GLN A 19 12.37 19.75 -14.14
CA GLN A 19 12.82 19.71 -15.52
C GLN A 19 13.64 18.43 -15.76
N GLY A 20 13.00 17.42 -16.37
CA GLY A 20 13.68 16.26 -16.96
C GLY A 20 13.83 16.42 -18.47
N ARG A 21 13.59 15.34 -19.23
CA ARG A 21 13.42 15.42 -20.70
C ARG A 21 12.17 16.22 -21.13
N THR A 22 11.18 16.32 -20.25
CA THR A 22 9.99 17.17 -20.37
C THR A 22 9.63 17.75 -19.01
N TRP A 23 8.89 18.86 -18.99
CA TRP A 23 8.38 19.48 -17.76
C TRP A 23 7.29 18.60 -17.13
N ARG A 24 7.38 18.39 -15.82
CA ARG A 24 6.36 17.69 -15.03
C ARG A 24 6.10 18.43 -13.73
N ILE A 25 4.85 18.42 -13.25
CA ILE A 25 4.49 18.96 -11.93
C ILE A 25 5.06 18.04 -10.85
N ALA A 26 5.96 18.57 -10.02
CA ALA A 26 6.59 17.87 -8.91
C ALA A 26 5.58 17.60 -7.78
N GLU A 27 5.74 16.48 -7.08
CA GLU A 27 4.84 16.10 -5.98
C GLU A 27 5.10 16.90 -4.70
N PHE A 28 6.35 17.32 -4.50
CA PHE A 28 6.83 18.07 -3.34
C PHE A 28 7.82 19.14 -3.79
N ASP A 29 7.97 20.19 -2.99
CA ASP A 29 9.03 21.17 -3.20
C ASP A 29 10.34 20.64 -2.62
N VAL A 30 11.35 20.47 -3.48
CA VAL A 30 12.68 20.01 -3.13
C VAL A 30 13.68 21.10 -3.52
N PRO A 31 14.27 21.82 -2.54
CA PRO A 31 15.21 22.90 -2.81
C PRO A 31 16.35 22.48 -3.74
N GLY A 32 16.52 23.23 -4.84
CA GLY A 32 17.56 22.97 -5.85
C GLY A 32 17.20 21.93 -6.92
N VAL A 33 16.02 21.30 -6.83
CA VAL A 33 15.54 20.32 -7.82
C VAL A 33 14.23 20.78 -8.46
N THR A 34 13.35 21.42 -7.69
CA THR A 34 12.07 21.95 -8.18
C THR A 34 12.14 23.44 -8.48
N GLU A 35 11.49 23.84 -9.56
CA GLU A 35 11.25 25.23 -9.94
C GLU A 35 9.76 25.53 -9.76
N GLU A 36 9.42 26.67 -9.15
CA GLU A 36 8.03 27.08 -9.00
C GLU A 36 7.55 27.74 -10.31
N ARG A 37 6.45 27.22 -10.90
CA ARG A 37 5.86 27.79 -12.10
C ARG A 37 4.40 28.16 -11.92
N THR A 38 4.04 29.29 -12.50
CA THR A 38 2.66 29.76 -12.57
C THR A 38 1.96 29.13 -13.78
N ALA A 39 0.94 28.34 -13.54
CA ALA A 39 0.04 27.82 -14.57
C ALA A 39 -1.26 28.63 -14.57
N VAL A 40 -1.68 29.13 -15.74
CA VAL A 40 -2.97 29.80 -15.91
C VAL A 40 -4.08 28.75 -15.89
N VAL A 41 -5.11 28.98 -15.10
CA VAL A 41 -6.28 28.09 -15.01
C VAL A 41 -7.33 28.62 -15.98
N ALA A 42 -7.41 28.04 -17.17
CA ALA A 42 -8.47 28.40 -18.12
C ALA A 42 -9.83 27.87 -17.62
N PRO A 43 -10.95 28.58 -17.86
CA PRO A 43 -12.28 28.11 -17.47
C PRO A 43 -12.63 26.73 -18.01
N THR A 44 -12.11 26.36 -19.19
CA THR A 44 -12.28 25.04 -19.81
C THR A 44 -11.46 23.93 -19.13
N GLN A 45 -10.53 24.29 -18.26
CA GLN A 45 -9.68 23.37 -17.48
C GLN A 45 -10.21 23.14 -16.06
N VAL A 46 -11.26 23.87 -15.65
CA VAL A 46 -11.94 23.70 -14.37
C VAL A 46 -13.12 22.76 -14.55
N LEU A 47 -13.00 21.55 -13.99
CA LEU A 47 -14.16 20.70 -13.80
C LEU A 47 -14.85 21.13 -12.50
N ALA A 48 -16.16 21.34 -12.53
CA ALA A 48 -16.94 21.51 -11.31
C ALA A 48 -16.79 20.23 -10.47
N GLY A 49 -15.98 20.30 -9.41
CA GLY A 49 -15.89 19.28 -8.38
C GLY A 49 -16.73 19.70 -7.19
N GLU A 50 -17.39 18.75 -6.54
CA GLU A 50 -17.97 18.98 -5.23
C GLU A 50 -16.84 19.42 -4.29
N VAL A 51 -17.05 20.52 -3.56
CA VAL A 51 -16.11 20.94 -2.52
C VAL A 51 -16.23 19.91 -1.40
N HIS A 52 -15.33 18.93 -1.39
CA HIS A 52 -15.19 18.03 -0.25
C HIS A 52 -14.69 18.86 0.93
N ASP A 53 -15.59 19.24 1.84
CA ASP A 53 -15.19 19.75 3.16
C ASP A 53 -14.47 18.60 3.89
N ALA A 54 -13.15 18.59 3.75
CA ALA A 54 -12.28 17.59 4.37
C ALA A 54 -12.48 17.55 5.89
N ALA A 55 -12.80 18.68 6.53
CA ALA A 55 -13.03 18.74 7.97
C ALA A 55 -14.39 18.13 8.35
N ALA A 56 -15.45 18.34 7.55
CA ALA A 56 -16.72 17.65 7.73
C ALA A 56 -16.60 16.14 7.53
N SER A 57 -15.96 15.71 6.43
CA SER A 57 -15.71 14.29 6.15
C SER A 57 -14.88 13.62 7.25
N SER A 58 -13.92 14.33 7.84
CA SER A 58 -13.13 13.84 8.99
C SER A 58 -13.97 13.63 10.25
N ARG A 59 -14.89 14.57 10.55
CA ARG A 59 -15.81 14.44 11.70
C ARG A 59 -16.79 13.29 11.52
N GLU A 60 -17.32 13.12 10.31
CA GLU A 60 -18.23 12.03 9.96
C GLU A 60 -17.56 10.67 10.11
N ARG A 61 -16.35 10.48 9.56
CA ARG A 61 -15.56 9.25 9.73
C ARG A 61 -15.32 8.93 11.19
N ARG A 62 -14.90 9.91 12.00
CA ARG A 62 -14.65 9.70 13.42
C ARG A 62 -15.90 9.25 14.16
N ALA A 63 -17.02 9.93 13.95
CA ALA A 63 -18.28 9.60 14.59
C ALA A 63 -18.81 8.22 14.15
N GLU A 64 -18.56 7.81 12.91
CA GLU A 64 -18.89 6.45 12.43
C GLU A 64 -18.06 5.39 13.15
N ILE A 65 -16.74 5.58 13.24
CA ILE A 65 -15.84 4.65 13.93
C ILE A 65 -16.21 4.52 15.42
N GLU A 66 -16.52 5.63 16.09
CA GLU A 66 -16.95 5.62 17.49
C GLU A 66 -18.24 4.80 17.68
N ARG A 67 -19.19 4.86 16.74
CA ARG A 67 -20.40 4.02 16.77
C ARG A 67 -20.07 2.54 16.53
N GLU A 68 -19.20 2.24 15.57
CA GLU A 68 -18.77 0.87 15.31
C GLU A 68 -18.12 0.24 16.55
N GLU A 69 -17.22 0.98 17.21
CA GLU A 69 -16.55 0.53 18.44
C GLU A 69 -17.53 0.37 19.60
N ALA A 70 -18.49 1.29 19.77
CA ALA A 70 -19.54 1.18 20.77
C ALA A 70 -20.42 -0.07 20.55
N ASP A 71 -20.60 -0.50 19.30
CA ASP A 71 -21.30 -1.73 18.93
C ASP A 71 -20.42 -2.99 19.05
N GLY A 72 -19.19 -2.87 19.58
CA GLY A 72 -18.25 -3.99 19.69
C GLY A 72 -17.75 -4.47 18.33
N ARG A 73 -17.66 -3.59 17.34
CA ARG A 73 -17.12 -3.85 16.00
C ARG A 73 -15.78 -3.15 15.82
N ALA A 74 -14.94 -3.69 14.96
CA ALA A 74 -13.66 -3.11 14.62
C ALA A 74 -13.33 -3.28 13.14
N ALA A 75 -12.46 -2.38 12.66
CA ALA A 75 -11.94 -2.43 11.31
C ALA A 75 -11.00 -3.61 11.12
N LEU A 76 -11.09 -4.24 9.95
CA LEU A 76 -10.13 -5.17 9.37
C LEU A 76 -9.69 -4.58 8.04
N TRP A 77 -8.38 -4.40 7.85
CA TRP A 77 -7.82 -3.77 6.67
C TRP A 77 -7.17 -4.81 5.76
N GLU A 78 -7.54 -4.77 4.49
CA GLU A 78 -7.07 -5.73 3.49
C GLU A 78 -6.55 -5.04 2.24
N TRP A 79 -5.56 -5.65 1.60
CA TRP A 79 -4.97 -5.20 0.35
C TRP A 79 -5.02 -6.29 -0.73
N CYS A 80 -5.16 -5.87 -1.98
CA CYS A 80 -5.21 -6.78 -3.11
C CYS A 80 -3.81 -7.24 -3.53
N ARG A 81 -3.58 -8.55 -3.52
CA ARG A 81 -2.33 -9.20 -3.96
C ARG A 81 -2.13 -9.16 -5.48
N VAL A 82 -3.18 -8.87 -6.25
CA VAL A 82 -3.09 -8.65 -7.71
C VAL A 82 -2.74 -7.18 -7.97
N ALA A 83 -1.62 -6.95 -8.66
CA ALA A 83 -1.22 -5.61 -9.07
C ALA A 83 -2.08 -5.16 -10.27
N ASP A 84 -2.40 -3.86 -10.33
CA ASP A 84 -3.03 -3.22 -11.50
C ASP A 84 -4.39 -3.80 -11.94
N SER A 85 -5.13 -4.44 -11.03
CA SER A 85 -6.55 -4.72 -11.29
C SER A 85 -7.25 -3.40 -11.59
N ARG A 86 -8.00 -3.35 -12.69
CA ARG A 86 -8.78 -2.16 -13.08
C ARG A 86 -10.15 -2.13 -12.44
N ASP A 87 -10.61 -3.29 -11.98
CA ASP A 87 -11.94 -3.53 -11.48
C ASP A 87 -11.82 -4.16 -10.08
N ARG A 88 -12.52 -3.59 -9.09
CA ARG A 88 -12.45 -4.01 -7.70
C ARG A 88 -13.38 -5.18 -7.44
N GLU A 89 -14.53 -5.18 -8.08
CA GLU A 89 -15.60 -6.15 -7.97
C GLU A 89 -15.16 -7.52 -8.51
N MET A 90 -14.24 -7.52 -9.47
CA MET A 90 -13.65 -8.72 -10.05
C MET A 90 -12.51 -9.34 -9.23
N ILE A 91 -12.13 -8.75 -8.08
CA ILE A 91 -11.07 -9.29 -7.22
C ILE A 91 -11.64 -10.40 -6.36
N PRO A 92 -11.18 -11.66 -6.54
CA PRO A 92 -11.74 -12.77 -5.80
C PRO A 92 -11.35 -12.68 -4.31
N PRO A 93 -12.15 -13.24 -3.38
CA PRO A 93 -11.91 -13.15 -1.95
C PRO A 93 -10.49 -13.57 -1.51
N GLU A 94 -9.93 -14.61 -2.12
CA GLU A 94 -8.59 -15.16 -1.85
C GLU A 94 -7.45 -14.24 -2.28
N ALA A 95 -7.70 -13.26 -3.15
CA ALA A 95 -6.70 -12.29 -3.57
C ALA A 95 -6.52 -11.15 -2.56
N TRP A 96 -7.32 -11.09 -1.50
CA TRP A 96 -7.17 -10.12 -0.42
C TRP A 96 -6.22 -10.66 0.66
N GLY A 97 -5.18 -9.88 0.97
CA GLY A 97 -4.27 -10.12 2.09
C GLY A 97 -4.58 -9.17 3.23
N LEU A 98 -4.42 -9.65 4.47
CA LEU A 98 -4.52 -8.81 5.66
C LEU A 98 -3.30 -7.91 5.77
N TYR A 99 -3.48 -6.72 6.31
CA TYR A 99 -2.36 -5.97 6.86
C TYR A 99 -1.92 -6.59 8.20
N GLY A 100 -0.64 -6.43 8.57
CA GLY A 100 -0.17 -6.82 9.90
C GLY A 100 -0.76 -5.91 10.96
N GLU A 101 -0.81 -6.36 12.22
CA GLU A 101 -1.50 -5.64 13.30
C GLU A 101 -1.00 -4.19 13.48
N GLU A 102 0.32 -3.98 13.37
CA GLU A 102 0.91 -2.64 13.44
C GLU A 102 0.49 -1.75 12.27
N HIS A 103 0.46 -2.30 11.06
CA HIS A 103 0.01 -1.57 9.88
C HIS A 103 -1.48 -1.23 9.99
N GLU A 104 -2.31 -2.16 10.45
CA GLU A 104 -3.74 -1.90 10.68
C GLU A 104 -3.96 -0.76 11.67
N ARG A 105 -3.26 -0.77 12.80
CA ARG A 105 -3.31 0.31 13.81
C ARG A 105 -2.95 1.66 13.17
N GLN A 106 -1.88 1.71 12.40
CA GLN A 106 -1.41 2.94 11.75
C GLN A 106 -2.41 3.46 10.70
N ILE A 107 -2.95 2.57 9.88
CA ILE A 107 -3.94 2.90 8.84
C ILE A 107 -5.24 3.40 9.48
N GLU A 108 -5.78 2.67 10.46
CA GLU A 108 -7.03 3.02 11.13
C GLU A 108 -6.91 4.34 11.91
N ALA A 109 -5.79 4.59 12.59
CA ALA A 109 -5.54 5.84 13.28
C ALA A 109 -5.55 7.04 12.32
N ALA A 110 -4.83 6.93 11.19
CA ALA A 110 -4.80 7.98 10.18
C ALA A 110 -6.18 8.18 9.51
N TYR A 111 -6.91 7.09 9.28
CA TYR A 111 -8.27 7.13 8.74
C TYR A 111 -9.25 7.85 9.69
N ARG A 112 -9.18 7.54 10.99
CA ARG A 112 -9.95 8.18 12.08
C ARG A 112 -9.65 9.66 12.25
N GLU A 113 -8.39 10.03 12.05
CA GLU A 113 -7.97 11.44 12.06
C GLU A 113 -8.45 12.21 10.82
N GLY A 114 -8.98 11.51 9.81
CA GLY A 114 -9.45 12.12 8.57
C GLY A 114 -8.33 12.53 7.63
N LYS A 115 -7.13 11.93 7.78
CA LYS A 115 -6.02 12.15 6.86
C LYS A 115 -6.40 11.72 5.44
N ALA A 116 -5.67 12.25 4.46
CA ALA A 116 -5.81 11.87 3.06
C ALA A 116 -5.12 10.53 2.75
N SER A 117 -4.09 10.17 3.52
CA SER A 117 -3.37 8.90 3.42
C SER A 117 -2.71 8.51 4.75
N ALA A 118 -2.27 7.26 4.83
CA ALA A 118 -1.41 6.72 5.88
C ALA A 118 -0.13 6.14 5.25
N PRO A 119 1.06 6.68 5.58
CA PRO A 119 2.30 6.01 5.23
C PRO A 119 2.45 4.76 6.12
N ILE A 120 2.79 3.62 5.53
CA ILE A 120 3.09 2.38 6.25
C ILE A 120 4.43 1.82 5.78
N CYS A 121 5.18 1.24 6.70
CA CYS A 121 6.44 0.55 6.40
C CYS A 121 6.21 -0.95 6.36
N ILE A 122 6.25 -1.54 5.16
CA ILE A 122 6.19 -2.99 4.97
C ILE A 122 7.61 -3.46 4.66
N GLY A 123 8.25 -4.06 5.66
CA GLY A 123 9.68 -4.33 5.62
C GLY A 123 10.47 -3.02 5.54
N ILE A 124 11.43 -2.94 4.63
CA ILE A 124 12.21 -1.70 4.37
C ILE A 124 11.55 -0.74 3.37
N ARG A 125 10.31 -1.00 2.96
CA ARG A 125 9.61 -0.20 1.94
C ARG A 125 8.49 0.62 2.56
N THR A 126 8.39 1.87 2.13
CA THR A 126 7.26 2.75 2.49
C THR A 126 6.19 2.71 1.40
N TYR A 127 4.95 2.49 1.82
CA TYR A 127 3.76 2.58 0.97
C TYR A 127 2.82 3.64 1.51
N ASP A 128 2.04 4.27 0.64
CA ASP A 128 0.92 5.13 1.05
C ASP A 128 -0.40 4.39 0.90
N VAL A 129 -1.17 4.25 1.97
CA VAL A 129 -2.59 3.87 1.90
C VAL A 129 -3.40 5.16 1.74
N VAL A 130 -3.96 5.38 0.56
CA VAL A 130 -4.68 6.61 0.19
C VAL A 130 -6.17 6.43 0.44
N PHE A 131 -6.75 7.39 1.18
CA PHE A 131 -8.16 7.45 1.58
C PHE A 131 -8.98 8.47 0.79
N SER A 132 -8.33 9.50 0.25
CA SER A 132 -9.00 10.60 -0.45
C SER A 132 -9.15 10.32 -1.95
N GLY A 133 -10.39 10.28 -2.44
CA GLY A 133 -10.72 10.22 -3.86
C GLY A 133 -12.10 9.60 -4.11
N SER A 134 -12.63 9.81 -5.31
CA SER A 134 -13.84 9.10 -5.82
C SER A 134 -13.57 7.61 -6.08
N ASP A 135 -12.30 7.22 -6.13
CA ASP A 135 -11.87 5.86 -6.34
C ASP A 135 -11.78 5.11 -5.01
N ALA A 136 -12.07 3.81 -5.03
CA ALA A 136 -11.81 2.90 -3.92
C ALA A 136 -10.40 3.08 -3.33
N LEU A 137 -10.24 2.79 -2.03
CA LEU A 137 -8.99 2.93 -1.27
C LEU A 137 -7.84 2.19 -1.98
N LYS A 138 -6.63 2.76 -1.94
CA LYS A 138 -5.47 2.19 -2.66
C LYS A 138 -4.21 2.22 -1.82
N GLN A 139 -3.41 1.16 -1.91
CA GLN A 139 -2.00 1.17 -1.54
C GLN A 139 -1.19 1.62 -2.77
N VAL A 140 -0.30 2.57 -2.58
CA VAL A 140 0.55 3.14 -3.61
C VAL A 140 2.01 2.96 -3.22
N ASP A 141 2.75 2.29 -4.09
CA ASP A 141 4.20 2.27 -4.08
C ASP A 141 4.68 3.33 -5.07
N ARG A 142 5.10 4.50 -4.57
CA ARG A 142 5.56 5.60 -5.44
C ARG A 142 6.90 5.27 -6.10
N ALA A 143 7.78 4.56 -5.40
CA ALA A 143 9.09 4.19 -5.90
C ALA A 143 8.99 3.29 -7.15
N LEU A 144 8.07 2.32 -7.13
CA LEU A 144 7.83 1.43 -8.28
C LEU A 144 6.59 1.78 -9.11
N SER A 145 5.91 2.87 -8.80
CA SER A 145 4.65 3.27 -9.45
C SER A 145 3.59 2.15 -9.46
N LYS A 146 3.58 1.27 -8.45
CA LYS A 146 2.61 0.16 -8.33
C LYS A 146 1.41 0.60 -7.51
N ARG A 147 0.23 0.13 -7.88
CA ARG A 147 -1.03 0.43 -7.17
C ARG A 147 -1.83 -0.84 -6.93
N ARG A 148 -2.38 -0.96 -5.73
CA ARG A 148 -3.21 -2.08 -5.31
C ARG A 148 -4.45 -1.56 -4.61
N PHE A 149 -5.58 -2.24 -4.80
CA PHE A 149 -6.79 -1.88 -4.05
C PHE A 149 -6.63 -2.22 -2.58
N VAL A 150 -7.28 -1.43 -1.74
CA VAL A 150 -7.42 -1.60 -0.31
C VAL A 150 -8.91 -1.61 0.02
N ARG A 151 -9.29 -2.34 1.08
CA ARG A 151 -10.64 -2.25 1.65
C ARG A 151 -10.56 -2.25 3.16
N ARG A 152 -11.49 -1.51 3.76
CA ARG A 152 -11.81 -1.52 5.18
C ARG A 152 -13.11 -2.29 5.36
N ARG A 153 -13.09 -3.38 6.12
CA ARG A 153 -14.28 -4.12 6.54
C ARG A 153 -14.51 -3.88 8.02
N VAL A 154 -15.77 -3.82 8.42
CA VAL A 154 -16.16 -3.63 9.82
C VAL A 154 -16.86 -4.89 10.26
N LEU A 155 -16.28 -5.56 11.25
CA LEU A 155 -16.73 -6.87 11.74
C LEU A 155 -16.89 -6.83 13.26
N PRO A 156 -17.75 -7.67 13.85
CA PRO A 156 -17.71 -7.91 15.29
C PRO A 156 -16.30 -8.26 15.76
N LEU A 157 -15.88 -7.74 16.92
CA LEU A 157 -14.52 -7.93 17.46
C LEU A 157 -14.10 -9.40 17.50
N ALA A 158 -14.98 -10.28 17.95
CA ALA A 158 -14.71 -11.72 18.00
C ALA A 158 -14.46 -12.35 16.63
N GLU A 159 -15.17 -11.89 15.59
CA GLU A 159 -14.98 -12.36 14.21
C GLU A 159 -13.65 -11.87 13.66
N ARG A 160 -13.31 -10.59 13.86
CA ARG A 160 -12.01 -10.01 13.49
C ARG A 160 -10.87 -10.80 14.11
N ASP A 161 -10.92 -11.04 15.42
CA ASP A 161 -9.89 -11.79 16.14
C ASP A 161 -9.77 -13.24 15.61
N SER A 162 -10.90 -13.86 15.25
CA SER A 162 -10.91 -15.18 14.64
C SER A 162 -10.22 -15.19 13.27
N VAL A 163 -10.45 -14.17 12.44
CA VAL A 163 -9.82 -14.03 11.12
C VAL A 163 -8.31 -13.83 11.25
N LEU A 164 -7.86 -12.95 12.14
CA LEU A 164 -6.43 -12.70 12.39
C LEU A 164 -5.72 -13.97 12.88
N ARG A 165 -6.31 -14.68 13.86
CA ARG A 165 -5.77 -15.95 14.35
C ARG A 165 -5.71 -17.02 13.26
N ALA A 166 -6.77 -17.15 12.46
CA ALA A 166 -6.81 -18.13 11.37
C ALA A 166 -5.74 -17.84 10.30
N ALA A 167 -5.51 -16.57 9.97
CA ALA A 167 -4.47 -16.18 9.01
C ALA A 167 -3.06 -16.48 9.52
N SER A 168 -2.77 -16.19 10.79
CA SER A 168 -1.49 -16.54 11.42
C SER A 168 -1.31 -18.08 11.47
N ALA A 169 -2.32 -18.83 11.90
CA ALA A 169 -2.26 -20.29 11.92
C ALA A 169 -2.07 -20.90 10.52
N ALA A 170 -2.76 -20.36 9.50
CA ALA A 170 -2.59 -20.80 8.12
C ALA A 170 -1.18 -20.52 7.59
N PHE A 171 -0.59 -19.38 7.95
CA PHE A 171 0.79 -19.05 7.62
C PHE A 171 1.77 -20.06 8.24
N VAL A 172 1.64 -20.31 9.55
CA VAL A 172 2.49 -21.27 10.28
C VAL A 172 2.35 -22.67 9.68
N ALA A 173 1.14 -23.11 9.36
CA ALA A 173 0.90 -24.41 8.74
C ALA A 173 1.55 -24.55 7.35
N ALA A 174 1.55 -23.47 6.55
CA ALA A 174 2.13 -23.47 5.21
C ALA A 174 3.65 -23.26 5.19
N ASN A 175 4.23 -22.67 6.25
CA ASN A 175 5.63 -22.26 6.32
C ASN A 175 6.30 -22.74 7.62
N ALA A 176 6.01 -23.98 8.04
CA ALA A 176 6.46 -24.52 9.33
C ALA A 176 7.99 -24.49 9.51
N ASP A 177 8.77 -24.49 8.43
CA ASP A 177 10.22 -24.42 8.44
C ASP A 177 10.80 -23.02 8.72
N VAL A 178 9.98 -21.97 8.56
CA VAL A 178 10.38 -20.57 8.76
C VAL A 178 9.42 -19.80 9.67
N ALA A 179 8.43 -20.46 10.26
CA ALA A 179 7.39 -19.83 11.06
C ALA A 179 7.94 -19.02 12.25
N ASP A 180 8.97 -19.56 12.91
CA ASP A 180 9.66 -18.92 14.03
C ASP A 180 10.85 -18.05 13.58
N GLY A 181 10.96 -17.79 12.27
CA GLY A 181 12.03 -17.00 11.67
C GLY A 181 11.67 -15.52 11.54
N GLU A 182 12.71 -14.71 11.42
CA GLU A 182 12.60 -13.27 11.11
C GLU A 182 13.25 -12.96 9.76
N CYS A 183 12.79 -11.88 9.13
CA CYS A 183 13.43 -11.37 7.92
C CYS A 183 14.69 -10.58 8.29
N ALA A 184 15.88 -11.08 7.94
CA ALA A 184 17.15 -10.42 8.26
C ALA A 184 17.40 -9.04 7.59
N VAL A 185 16.46 -8.55 6.77
CA VAL A 185 16.52 -7.21 6.17
C VAL A 185 15.71 -6.19 6.97
N CYS A 186 14.56 -6.59 7.53
CA CYS A 186 13.68 -5.69 8.28
C CYS A 186 13.48 -6.07 9.75
N PHE A 187 14.03 -7.20 10.20
CA PHE A 187 13.95 -7.74 11.57
C PHE A 187 12.51 -7.91 12.08
N ALA A 188 11.59 -8.22 11.16
CA ALA A 188 10.21 -8.53 11.51
C ALA A 188 9.98 -10.03 11.38
N ASP A 189 9.24 -10.58 12.33
CA ASP A 189 8.84 -11.98 12.36
C ASP A 189 7.94 -12.30 11.18
N PHE A 190 8.18 -13.43 10.52
CA PHE A 190 7.36 -13.81 9.37
C PHE A 190 5.90 -14.05 9.76
N ALA A 191 5.67 -14.60 10.97
CA ALA A 191 4.34 -14.90 11.49
C ALA A 191 3.49 -13.65 11.82
N GLU A 192 4.12 -12.50 12.09
CA GLU A 192 3.42 -11.23 12.33
C GLU A 192 2.90 -10.58 11.05
N THR A 193 3.46 -10.98 9.90
CA THR A 193 3.06 -10.47 8.59
C THR A 193 2.66 -11.59 7.61
N PRO A 194 1.64 -12.40 7.94
CA PRO A 194 1.32 -13.64 7.23
C PRO A 194 0.85 -13.44 5.77
N ALA A 195 0.45 -12.21 5.43
CA ALA A 195 0.06 -11.86 4.07
C ALA A 195 1.24 -11.45 3.18
N ILE A 196 2.40 -11.12 3.75
CA ILE A 196 3.59 -10.79 2.99
C ILE A 196 4.26 -12.10 2.55
N PRO A 197 4.47 -12.32 1.24
CA PRO A 197 5.14 -13.52 0.77
C PRO A 197 6.56 -13.63 1.31
N VAL A 198 6.91 -14.79 1.86
CA VAL A 198 8.27 -15.16 2.23
C VAL A 198 8.93 -15.83 1.04
N VAL A 199 10.17 -15.45 0.78
CA VAL A 199 10.99 -15.90 -0.34
C VAL A 199 12.19 -16.64 0.23
N ARG A 200 12.28 -17.93 -0.08
CA ARG A 200 13.41 -18.80 0.24
C ARG A 200 14.36 -18.88 -0.95
N LEU A 201 15.61 -18.49 -0.77
CA LEU A 201 16.61 -18.52 -1.83
C LEU A 201 17.07 -19.97 -2.08
N GLY A 202 17.02 -20.43 -3.34
CA GLY A 202 17.29 -21.84 -3.68
C GLY A 202 18.69 -22.33 -3.29
N GLU A 203 19.73 -21.57 -3.63
CA GLU A 203 21.13 -21.99 -3.45
C GLU A 203 21.60 -21.96 -1.98
N CYS A 204 21.12 -21.01 -1.17
CA CYS A 204 21.61 -20.81 0.20
C CYS A 204 20.56 -21.02 1.29
N GLY A 205 19.28 -21.19 0.94
CA GLY A 205 18.18 -21.44 1.87
C GLY A 205 17.75 -20.25 2.74
N HIS A 206 18.42 -19.10 2.64
CA HIS A 206 18.03 -17.91 3.41
C HIS A 206 16.65 -17.38 3.00
N CYS A 207 15.88 -16.90 3.98
CA CYS A 207 14.50 -16.49 3.80
C CYS A 207 14.32 -14.99 4.07
N PHE A 208 13.48 -14.33 3.27
CA PHE A 208 13.21 -12.90 3.38
C PHE A 208 11.77 -12.58 2.98
N HIS A 209 11.23 -11.46 3.43
CA HIS A 209 10.03 -10.91 2.80
C HIS A 209 10.33 -10.55 1.34
N GLY A 210 9.47 -10.97 0.41
CA GLY A 210 9.64 -10.65 -1.01
C GLY A 210 9.72 -9.15 -1.26
N ALA A 211 8.98 -8.35 -0.49
CA ALA A 211 9.07 -6.89 -0.52
C ALA A 211 10.48 -6.37 -0.12
N CYS A 212 11.14 -6.99 0.86
CA CYS A 212 12.46 -6.56 1.34
C CYS A 212 13.58 -6.84 0.34
N VAL A 213 13.47 -7.90 -0.46
CA VAL A 213 14.50 -8.29 -1.43
C VAL A 213 14.20 -7.85 -2.86
N GLN A 214 13.07 -7.20 -3.11
CA GLN A 214 12.67 -6.78 -4.46
C GLN A 214 13.72 -5.89 -5.13
N GLU A 215 14.31 -4.92 -4.42
CA GLU A 215 15.33 -4.05 -5.01
C GLU A 215 16.63 -4.80 -5.32
N LEU A 216 17.02 -5.75 -4.45
CA LEU A 216 18.16 -6.64 -4.71
C LEU A 216 17.89 -7.52 -5.94
N ALA A 217 16.66 -8.00 -6.08
CA ALA A 217 16.22 -8.75 -7.25
C ALA A 217 16.26 -7.91 -8.54
N ASP A 218 15.77 -6.68 -8.47
CA ASP A 218 15.74 -5.76 -9.61
C ASP A 218 17.17 -5.40 -10.10
N ARG A 219 18.15 -5.40 -9.18
CA ARG A 219 19.58 -5.17 -9.46
C ARG A 219 20.39 -6.44 -9.68
N ASN A 220 19.75 -7.61 -9.56
CA ASN A 220 20.38 -8.93 -9.60
C ASN A 220 21.58 -9.05 -8.64
N GLU A 221 21.44 -8.49 -7.44
CA GLU A 221 22.45 -8.54 -6.37
C GLU A 221 22.49 -9.92 -5.70
N PRO A 222 23.64 -10.33 -5.13
CA PRO A 222 23.73 -11.61 -4.42
C PRO A 222 22.96 -11.60 -3.09
N CYS A 223 22.85 -12.77 -2.45
CA CYS A 223 22.21 -12.89 -1.14
C CYS A 223 22.86 -11.92 -0.13
N PRO A 224 22.08 -11.11 0.61
CA PRO A 224 22.64 -10.12 1.54
C PRO A 224 23.35 -10.76 2.75
N LEU A 225 23.04 -12.02 3.07
CA LEU A 225 23.63 -12.74 4.20
C LEU A 225 24.94 -13.45 3.85
N CYS A 226 24.96 -14.21 2.75
CA CYS A 226 26.12 -15.06 2.40
C CYS A 226 26.79 -14.70 1.07
N ARG A 227 26.27 -13.71 0.33
CA ARG A 227 26.77 -13.25 -0.97
C ARG A 227 26.78 -14.31 -2.08
N VAL A 228 26.12 -15.45 -1.88
CA VAL A 228 25.87 -16.44 -2.94
C VAL A 228 24.99 -15.80 -4.03
N ALA A 229 25.31 -16.08 -5.29
CA ALA A 229 24.53 -15.61 -6.43
C ALA A 229 23.10 -16.18 -6.39
N VAL A 230 22.11 -15.37 -6.76
CA VAL A 230 20.69 -15.71 -6.62
C VAL A 230 20.01 -15.67 -7.98
N ASN A 231 19.27 -16.73 -8.30
CA ASN A 231 18.31 -16.68 -9.40
C ASN A 231 17.01 -16.04 -8.90
N TRP A 232 16.91 -14.71 -8.98
CA TRP A 232 15.76 -13.97 -8.48
C TRP A 232 14.47 -14.23 -9.24
N HIS A 233 14.56 -14.60 -10.52
CA HIS A 233 13.39 -14.97 -11.29
C HIS A 233 12.74 -16.23 -10.70
N GLU A 234 13.52 -17.24 -10.33
CA GLU A 234 13.00 -18.44 -9.68
C GLU A 234 12.49 -18.15 -8.27
N ALA A 235 13.27 -17.40 -7.48
CA ALA A 235 12.92 -17.08 -6.10
C ALA A 235 11.60 -16.30 -5.96
N LEU A 236 11.31 -15.38 -6.89
CA LEU A 236 10.10 -14.53 -6.83
C LEU A 236 8.89 -15.08 -7.59
N LYS A 237 9.00 -16.19 -8.31
CA LYS A 237 7.85 -16.83 -8.99
C LYS A 237 6.70 -17.15 -8.04
N VAL A 238 7.00 -17.49 -6.80
CA VAL A 238 6.02 -17.86 -5.76
C VAL A 238 5.20 -16.65 -5.27
N VAL A 239 5.69 -15.43 -5.49
CA VAL A 239 5.05 -14.19 -5.03
C VAL A 239 4.06 -13.64 -6.06
N ALA A 240 4.25 -13.96 -7.34
CA ALA A 240 3.30 -13.64 -8.39
C ALA A 240 2.19 -14.70 -8.37
N GLY A 241 0.99 -14.33 -7.91
CA GLY A 241 -0.20 -15.18 -8.01
C GLY A 241 -0.40 -15.73 -9.44
N PRO A 242 -1.24 -16.77 -9.59
CA PRO A 242 -1.24 -17.65 -10.75
C PRO A 242 -1.29 -16.84 -12.05
N GLN A 243 -0.21 -16.91 -12.83
CA GLN A 243 -0.22 -16.38 -14.18
C GLN A 243 -1.24 -17.20 -14.96
N ARG A 244 -2.27 -16.52 -15.47
CA ARG A 244 -3.23 -17.14 -16.39
C ARG A 244 -2.44 -17.70 -17.56
N GLY A 245 -2.43 -19.03 -17.66
CA GLY A 245 -1.92 -19.75 -18.82
C GLY A 245 -2.61 -19.21 -20.06
N GLY A 246 -1.79 -18.84 -21.05
CA GLY A 246 -2.25 -18.52 -22.38
C GLY A 246 -2.90 -19.74 -23.01
N CYS A 247 -3.94 -19.47 -23.78
CA CYS A 247 -4.33 -20.29 -24.91
C CYS A 247 -4.47 -19.36 -26.12
#